data_AF-A0A0D0TB05-F1
#
_entry.id   AF-A0A0D0TB05-F1
#
_cell.length_a   1.000
_cell.length_b   1.000
_cell.length_c   1.000
_cell.angle_alpha   90.00
_cell.angle_beta   90.00
_cell.angle_gamma   90.00
#
_symmetry.space_group_name_H-M   'P 1'
#
loop_
_entity.id
_entity.type
_entity.pdbx_description
1 polymer ?
#
loop_
_entity_poly.entity_id
_entity_poly.type
_entity_poly.pdbx_seq_one_letter_code
_entity_poly.pdbx_strand_id
1 'polypeptide(L)'
;MSLQLPESPLPPLKSFSLTHILYDPSHPLSIPLTLLSLSPIFLFVSYFTLLIFTRQISIALLASGQLANEVLSWVLKRLFKGERPYIGHGEVGAGYGMPSSHSQAAGFLVAWGIGYALTVEGRSEQIRSVRAEMVRKWRTKVYVFGLLLWSVGVSYSRFHLHYHSPAQIVAGYLAGLAFGAVYFTVTEYYPLRHPCSSLAWLRSAVEYIWRGVGGVGGWELGGARGGWGEGWAFVGEEQPAEEKRNDKKRK
;
A
#
# COMPACT_ATOMS: atom_id res chain seq x y z
N MET A 1 -39.70 30.59 -27.49
CA MET A 1 -39.60 29.85 -26.21
C MET A 1 -38.33 29.03 -26.27
N SER A 2 -37.20 29.62 -25.89
CA SER A 2 -35.91 28.96 -25.81
C SER A 2 -35.97 27.95 -24.67
N LEU A 3 -35.98 26.66 -25.01
CA LEU A 3 -35.82 25.56 -24.05
C LEU A 3 -34.47 25.74 -23.36
N GLN A 4 -34.48 26.33 -22.15
CA GLN A 4 -33.37 26.23 -21.24
C GLN A 4 -33.21 24.75 -20.90
N LEU A 5 -32.21 24.11 -21.51
CA LEU A 5 -31.77 22.79 -21.08
C LEU A 5 -31.43 22.89 -19.59
N PRO A 6 -31.83 21.91 -18.76
CA PRO A 6 -31.48 21.93 -17.35
C PRO A 6 -29.97 22.05 -17.23
N GLU A 7 -29.50 23.04 -16.46
CA GLU A 7 -28.08 23.20 -16.19
C GLU A 7 -27.54 21.90 -15.57
N SER A 8 -26.41 21.43 -16.07
CA SER A 8 -25.69 20.30 -15.48
C SER A 8 -25.39 20.64 -14.01
N PRO A 9 -25.74 19.78 -13.04
CA PRO A 9 -25.38 19.97 -11.64
C PRO A 9 -23.86 19.85 -11.39
N LEU A 10 -23.08 19.42 -12.39
CA LEU A 10 -21.63 19.34 -12.31
C LEU A 10 -20.95 20.52 -13.02
N PRO A 11 -19.81 21.01 -12.50
CA PRO A 11 -19.01 22.05 -13.12
C PRO A 11 -18.42 21.58 -14.47
N PRO A 12 -17.97 22.49 -15.36
CA PRO A 12 -17.38 22.12 -16.64
C PRO A 12 -16.11 21.27 -16.45
N LEU A 13 -16.21 19.98 -16.77
CA LEU A 13 -15.13 19.01 -16.54
C LEU A 13 -14.12 18.99 -17.70
N LYS A 14 -12.83 18.84 -17.38
CA LYS A 14 -11.74 18.60 -18.33
C LYS A 14 -11.17 17.20 -18.12
N SER A 15 -10.91 16.47 -19.19
CA SER A 15 -10.23 15.18 -19.12
C SER A 15 -8.73 15.37 -18.92
N PHE A 16 -8.16 14.69 -17.93
CA PHE A 16 -6.72 14.54 -17.78
C PHE A 16 -6.20 13.65 -18.91
N SER A 17 -5.43 14.22 -19.84
CA SER A 17 -5.06 13.58 -21.12
C SER A 17 -4.31 12.26 -20.96
N LEU A 18 -3.59 12.06 -19.86
CA LEU A 18 -2.83 10.84 -19.61
C LEU A 18 -3.71 9.63 -19.25
N THR A 19 -4.83 9.85 -18.57
CA THR A 19 -5.63 8.76 -17.94
C THR A 19 -7.14 8.91 -18.10
N HIS A 20 -7.60 9.90 -18.86
CA HIS A 20 -9.00 10.25 -19.08
C HIS A 20 -9.81 10.51 -17.80
N ILE A 21 -9.17 10.90 -16.69
CA ILE A 21 -9.89 11.29 -15.47
C ILE A 21 -10.48 12.69 -15.65
N LEU A 22 -11.79 12.80 -15.52
CA LEU A 22 -12.50 14.08 -15.54
C LEU A 22 -12.32 14.84 -14.23
N TYR A 23 -11.97 16.12 -14.31
CA TYR A 23 -11.77 17.01 -13.17
C TYR A 23 -12.24 18.43 -13.47
N ASP A 24 -12.60 19.20 -12.45
CA ASP A 24 -12.97 20.61 -12.58
C ASP A 24 -11.69 21.48 -12.65
N PRO A 25 -11.41 22.18 -13.77
CA PRO A 25 -10.23 23.01 -13.92
C PRO A 25 -10.30 24.32 -13.12
N SER A 26 -11.47 24.71 -12.61
CA SER A 26 -11.67 25.95 -11.85
C SER A 26 -11.23 25.84 -10.39
N HIS A 27 -11.21 24.62 -9.84
CA HIS A 27 -10.88 24.39 -8.43
C HIS A 27 -9.42 23.91 -8.26
N PRO A 28 -8.59 24.57 -7.41
CA PRO A 28 -7.15 24.31 -7.32
C PRO A 28 -6.80 22.92 -6.80
N LEU A 29 -7.69 22.27 -6.03
CA LEU A 29 -7.45 20.92 -5.48
C LEU A 29 -7.71 19.79 -6.50
N SER A 30 -8.38 20.07 -7.62
CA SER A 30 -8.79 19.06 -8.59
C SER A 30 -7.61 18.33 -9.22
N ILE A 31 -6.54 19.05 -9.58
CA ILE A 31 -5.35 18.45 -10.21
C ILE A 31 -4.58 17.56 -9.21
N PRO A 32 -4.19 18.04 -8.00
CA PRO A 32 -3.55 17.19 -7.00
C PRO A 32 -4.36 15.93 -6.66
N LEU A 33 -5.68 16.06 -6.50
CA LEU A 33 -6.55 14.92 -6.16
C LEU A 33 -6.73 13.95 -7.34
N THR A 34 -6.71 14.46 -8.57
CA THR A 34 -6.69 13.62 -9.78
C THR A 34 -5.41 12.79 -9.83
N LEU A 35 -4.25 13.41 -9.61
CA LEU A 35 -2.97 12.70 -9.54
C LEU A 35 -2.95 11.70 -8.38
N LEU A 36 -3.48 12.07 -7.22
CA LEU A 36 -3.59 11.19 -6.06
C LEU A 36 -4.47 9.98 -6.36
N SER A 37 -5.55 10.14 -7.12
CA SER A 37 -6.42 9.03 -7.52
C SER A 37 -5.74 8.02 -8.45
N LEU A 38 -4.65 8.40 -9.13
CA LEU A 38 -3.84 7.50 -9.97
C LEU A 38 -2.84 6.67 -9.16
N SER A 39 -2.57 7.05 -7.91
CA SER A 39 -1.58 6.38 -7.07
C SER A 39 -1.78 4.87 -6.90
N PRO A 40 -3.00 4.28 -6.86
CA PRO A 40 -3.16 2.82 -6.81
C PRO A 40 -2.52 2.10 -8.01
N ILE A 41 -2.53 2.71 -9.20
CA ILE A 41 -1.90 2.13 -10.40
C ILE A 41 -0.38 2.19 -10.26
N PHE A 42 0.16 3.33 -9.84
CA PHE A 42 1.60 3.50 -9.61
C PHE A 42 2.13 2.62 -8.47
N LEU A 43 1.29 2.23 -7.51
CA LEU A 43 1.63 1.26 -6.48
C LEU A 43 1.90 -0.12 -7.07
N PHE A 44 1.14 -0.58 -8.07
CA PHE A 44 1.44 -1.85 -8.74
C PHE A 44 2.80 -1.84 -9.43
N VAL A 45 3.15 -0.75 -10.10
CA VAL A 45 4.48 -0.55 -10.70
C VAL A 45 5.56 -0.59 -9.61
N SER A 46 5.30 0.06 -8.47
CA SER A 46 6.20 0.05 -7.32
C SER A 46 6.37 -1.35 -6.71
N TYR A 47 5.29 -2.12 -6.57
CA TYR A 47 5.34 -3.51 -6.09
C TYR A 47 6.12 -4.40 -7.02
N PHE A 48 5.90 -4.29 -8.34
CA PHE A 48 6.65 -5.04 -9.33
C PHE A 48 8.15 -4.73 -9.27
N THR A 49 8.48 -3.44 -9.19
CA THR A 49 9.85 -2.95 -9.03
C THR A 49 10.49 -3.53 -7.76
N LEU A 50 9.83 -3.38 -6.61
CA LEU A 50 10.32 -3.92 -5.34
C LEU A 50 10.43 -5.44 -5.36
N LEU A 51 9.49 -6.14 -6.00
CA LEU A 51 9.52 -7.61 -6.12
C LEU A 51 10.75 -8.07 -6.90
N ILE A 52 11.09 -7.40 -8.01
CA ILE A 52 12.28 -7.71 -8.80
C ILE A 52 13.55 -7.48 -7.97
N PHE A 53 13.69 -6.30 -7.35
CA PHE A 53 14.94 -5.91 -6.71
C PHE A 53 15.14 -6.54 -5.33
N THR A 54 14.10 -6.69 -4.52
CA THR A 54 14.20 -7.25 -3.16
C THR A 54 13.95 -8.75 -3.11
N ARG A 55 13.17 -9.27 -4.06
CA ARG A 55 12.72 -10.67 -4.11
C ARG A 55 12.05 -11.17 -2.82
N GLN A 56 11.52 -10.26 -2.01
CA GLN A 56 10.83 -10.64 -0.78
C GLN A 56 9.45 -11.21 -1.09
N ILE A 57 9.17 -12.43 -0.60
CA ILE A 57 7.87 -13.09 -0.79
C ILE A 57 6.71 -12.25 -0.25
N SER A 58 6.95 -11.45 0.79
CA SER A 58 5.95 -10.53 1.36
C SER A 58 5.47 -9.49 0.34
N ILE A 59 6.34 -9.03 -0.57
CA ILE A 59 5.96 -8.09 -1.64
C ILE A 59 5.10 -8.81 -2.69
N ALA A 60 5.43 -10.06 -3.03
CA ALA A 60 4.59 -10.87 -3.92
C ALA A 60 3.20 -11.14 -3.32
N LEU A 61 3.16 -11.42 -2.01
CA LEU A 61 1.91 -11.62 -1.28
C LEU A 61 1.08 -10.34 -1.18
N LEU A 62 1.71 -9.19 -0.94
CA LEU A 62 1.05 -7.89 -1.01
C LEU A 62 0.44 -7.65 -2.40
N ALA A 63 1.22 -7.84 -3.46
CA ALA A 63 0.76 -7.63 -4.83
C ALA A 63 -0.40 -8.56 -5.21
N SER A 64 -0.29 -9.84 -4.90
CA SER A 64 -1.35 -10.82 -5.15
C SER A 64 -2.60 -10.54 -4.30
N GLY A 65 -2.45 -10.10 -3.06
CA GLY A 65 -3.56 -9.67 -2.22
C GLY A 65 -4.26 -8.44 -2.76
N GLN A 66 -3.51 -7.46 -3.30
CA GLN A 66 -4.08 -6.29 -3.96
C GLN A 66 -4.88 -6.68 -5.22
N LEU A 67 -4.37 -7.62 -6.03
CA LEU A 67 -5.09 -8.16 -7.19
C LEU A 67 -6.35 -8.92 -6.77
N ALA A 68 -6.27 -9.77 -5.74
CA ALA A 68 -7.42 -10.48 -5.19
C ALA A 68 -8.48 -9.51 -4.64
N ASN A 69 -8.05 -8.41 -4.02
CA ASN A 69 -8.95 -7.35 -3.57
C ASN A 69 -9.64 -6.62 -4.74
N GLU A 70 -8.95 -6.42 -5.86
CA GLU A 70 -9.57 -5.87 -7.07
C GLU A 70 -10.62 -6.83 -7.66
N VAL A 71 -10.33 -8.13 -7.68
CA VAL A 71 -11.32 -9.17 -8.05
C VAL A 71 -12.51 -9.14 -7.10
N LEU A 72 -12.28 -9.05 -5.79
CA LEU A 72 -13.35 -8.91 -4.80
C LEU A 72 -14.20 -7.66 -5.06
N SER A 73 -13.57 -6.50 -5.27
CA SER A 73 -14.24 -5.25 -5.64
C SER A 73 -15.13 -5.42 -6.87
N TRP A 74 -14.62 -6.07 -7.91
CA TRP A 74 -15.37 -6.37 -9.12
C TRP A 74 -16.58 -7.29 -8.87
N VAL A 75 -16.43 -8.31 -8.01
CA VAL A 75 -17.54 -9.20 -7.61
C VAL A 75 -18.59 -8.40 -6.84
N LEU A 76 -18.19 -7.66 -5.80
CA LEU A 76 -19.09 -6.87 -4.96
C LEU A 76 -19.88 -5.86 -5.79
N LYS A 77 -19.25 -5.21 -6.78
CA LYS A 77 -19.92 -4.30 -7.71
C LYS A 77 -21.06 -4.96 -8.48
N ARG A 78 -20.91 -6.24 -8.84
CA ARG A 78 -21.93 -7.01 -9.58
C ARG A 78 -23.03 -7.57 -8.68
N LEU A 79 -22.73 -7.76 -7.40
CA LEU A 79 -23.71 -8.17 -6.40
C LEU A 79 -24.59 -6.98 -6.00
N PHE A 80 -24.00 -5.83 -5.67
CA PHE A 80 -24.77 -4.67 -5.18
C PHE A 80 -25.36 -3.81 -6.29
N LYS A 81 -24.69 -3.73 -7.45
CA LYS A 81 -25.14 -2.96 -8.62
C LYS A 81 -25.55 -1.51 -8.32
N GLY A 82 -24.95 -0.90 -7.28
CA GLY A 82 -25.34 0.42 -6.84
C GLY A 82 -25.02 1.49 -7.90
N GLU A 83 -25.94 2.43 -8.05
CA GLU A 83 -25.87 3.54 -8.98
C GLU A 83 -24.75 4.52 -8.65
N ARG A 84 -24.15 5.16 -9.65
CA ARG A 84 -23.19 6.24 -9.42
C ARG A 84 -23.91 7.51 -8.96
N PRO A 85 -23.22 8.45 -8.28
CA PRO A 85 -23.77 9.78 -8.08
C PRO A 85 -24.06 10.46 -9.43
N TYR A 86 -25.09 11.30 -9.47
CA TYR A 86 -25.42 12.16 -10.62
C TYR A 86 -25.81 11.43 -11.93
N ILE A 87 -26.37 10.21 -11.85
CA ILE A 87 -26.97 9.54 -13.03
C ILE A 87 -27.98 10.47 -13.72
N GLY A 88 -27.91 10.53 -15.05
CA GLY A 88 -28.79 11.38 -15.88
C GLY A 88 -28.43 12.86 -15.88
N HIS A 89 -27.41 13.27 -15.13
CA HIS A 89 -27.04 14.67 -14.96
C HIS A 89 -25.52 14.93 -15.06
N GLY A 90 -24.79 14.10 -15.82
CA GLY A 90 -23.34 14.25 -16.05
C GLY A 90 -22.46 13.21 -15.36
N GLU A 91 -22.93 11.97 -15.19
CA GLU A 91 -22.18 10.91 -14.51
C GLU A 91 -20.70 10.78 -14.94
N VAL A 92 -19.82 10.65 -13.94
CA VAL A 92 -18.38 10.48 -14.15
C VAL A 92 -17.94 9.05 -13.87
N GLY A 93 -17.27 8.45 -14.86
CA GLY A 93 -16.81 7.06 -14.85
C GLY A 93 -17.88 6.04 -15.27
N ALA A 94 -17.45 4.81 -15.57
CA ALA A 94 -18.31 3.78 -16.13
C ALA A 94 -18.67 2.66 -15.12
N GLY A 95 -19.82 2.01 -15.31
CA GLY A 95 -20.27 0.84 -14.54
C GLY A 95 -20.74 1.16 -13.12
N TYR A 96 -20.96 0.11 -12.30
CA TYR A 96 -21.52 0.24 -10.95
C TYR A 96 -20.64 1.05 -9.97
N GLY A 97 -21.29 1.89 -9.17
CA GLY A 97 -20.68 2.81 -8.21
C GLY A 97 -20.46 2.23 -6.80
N MET A 98 -21.15 1.15 -6.44
CA MET A 98 -21.07 0.54 -5.10
C MET A 98 -20.36 -0.83 -5.13
N PRO A 99 -19.33 -1.07 -4.32
CA PRO A 99 -18.56 -0.11 -3.51
C PRO A 99 -17.48 0.65 -4.33
N SER A 100 -16.88 1.69 -3.74
CA SER A 100 -15.74 2.41 -4.33
C SER A 100 -14.48 1.53 -4.37
N SER A 101 -14.01 1.19 -5.57
CA SER A 101 -12.82 0.34 -5.76
C SER A 101 -11.51 1.01 -5.29
N HIS A 102 -11.37 2.33 -5.48
CA HIS A 102 -10.19 3.06 -5.02
C HIS A 102 -10.12 3.11 -3.49
N SER A 103 -11.26 3.33 -2.84
CA SER A 103 -11.35 3.31 -1.38
C SER A 103 -11.12 1.91 -0.82
N GLN A 104 -11.61 0.87 -1.52
CA GLN A 104 -11.33 -0.52 -1.16
C GLN A 104 -9.86 -0.90 -1.33
N ALA A 105 -9.22 -0.46 -2.41
CA ALA A 105 -7.79 -0.64 -2.63
C ALA A 105 -6.94 0.05 -1.54
N ALA A 106 -7.32 1.27 -1.15
CA ALA A 106 -6.65 2.02 -0.10
C ALA A 106 -6.84 1.37 1.28
N GLY A 107 -8.07 0.96 1.62
CA GLY A 107 -8.38 0.25 2.87
C GLY A 107 -7.62 -1.08 3.00
N PHE A 108 -7.50 -1.84 1.91
CA PHE A 108 -6.69 -3.06 1.89
C PHE A 108 -5.23 -2.78 2.23
N LEU A 109 -4.61 -1.79 1.55
CA LEU A 109 -3.20 -1.47 1.77
C LEU A 109 -2.96 -0.94 3.19
N VAL A 110 -3.90 -0.19 3.76
CA VAL A 110 -3.85 0.25 5.16
C VAL A 110 -3.82 -0.96 6.10
N ALA A 111 -4.78 -1.88 5.97
CA ALA A 111 -4.86 -3.03 6.87
C ALA A 111 -3.61 -3.92 6.76
N TRP A 112 -3.21 -4.24 5.53
CA TRP A 112 -2.02 -5.06 5.28
C TRP A 112 -0.74 -4.36 5.74
N GLY A 113 -0.57 -3.08 5.38
CA GLY A 113 0.62 -2.28 5.69
C GLY A 113 0.80 -2.04 7.18
N ILE A 114 -0.27 -1.77 7.92
CA ILE A 114 -0.23 -1.69 9.39
C ILE A 114 0.13 -3.05 10.00
N GLY A 115 -0.49 -4.14 9.54
CA GLY A 115 -0.13 -5.49 9.99
C GLY A 115 1.35 -5.79 9.77
N TYR A 116 1.86 -5.44 8.59
CA TYR A 116 3.27 -5.61 8.25
C TYR A 116 4.17 -4.77 9.18
N ALA A 117 3.86 -3.49 9.35
CA ALA A 117 4.57 -2.58 10.24
C ALA A 117 4.64 -3.07 11.70
N LEU A 118 3.57 -3.68 12.20
CA LEU A 118 3.51 -4.24 13.56
C LEU A 118 4.31 -5.54 13.72
N THR A 119 4.55 -6.27 12.64
CA THR A 119 5.29 -7.55 12.68
C THR A 119 6.73 -7.44 12.22
N VAL A 120 7.15 -6.29 11.68
CA VAL A 120 8.48 -6.10 11.08
C VAL A 120 9.62 -6.36 12.05
N GLU A 121 9.47 -5.99 13.32
CA GLU A 121 10.50 -6.21 14.36
C GLU A 121 10.67 -7.70 14.67
N GLY A 122 9.59 -8.48 14.64
CA GLY A 122 9.63 -9.93 14.83
C GLY A 122 10.22 -10.71 13.65
N ARG A 123 10.50 -10.03 12.53
CA ARG A 123 11.07 -10.61 11.30
C ARG A 123 12.55 -10.28 11.12
N SER A 124 13.08 -9.32 11.88
CA SER A 124 14.46 -8.85 11.73
C SER A 124 15.34 -9.43 12.84
N GLU A 125 16.43 -10.11 12.44
CA GLU A 125 17.49 -10.58 13.35
C GLU A 125 18.56 -9.49 13.62
N GLN A 126 18.28 -8.22 13.29
CA GLN A 126 19.27 -7.16 13.42
C GLN A 126 19.66 -6.87 14.87
N ILE A 127 20.93 -6.55 15.06
CA ILE A 127 21.56 -6.15 16.33
C ILE A 127 20.72 -5.08 17.05
N ARG A 128 20.41 -5.35 18.32
CA ARG A 128 19.64 -4.48 19.21
C ARG A 128 20.49 -3.34 19.75
N SER A 129 20.60 -2.27 18.96
CA SER A 129 21.07 -0.96 19.42
C SER A 129 19.87 -0.14 19.88
N VAL A 130 19.93 0.44 21.10
CA VAL A 130 18.86 1.31 21.63
C VAL A 130 18.59 2.49 20.69
N ARG A 131 19.65 3.03 20.07
CA ARG A 131 19.53 4.11 19.09
C ARG A 131 18.85 3.63 17.80
N ALA A 132 19.22 2.45 17.30
CA ALA A 132 18.57 1.87 16.12
C ALA A 132 17.09 1.54 16.37
N GLU A 133 16.73 1.05 17.56
CA GLU A 133 15.34 0.79 17.94
C GLU A 133 14.48 2.07 17.96
N MET A 134 15.02 3.18 18.47
CA MET A 134 14.31 4.47 18.44
C MET A 134 14.06 4.94 17.01
N VAL A 135 15.08 4.86 16.13
CA VAL A 135 14.96 5.21 14.71
C VAL A 135 13.91 4.34 14.02
N ARG A 136 13.93 3.01 14.26
CA ARG A 136 12.94 2.07 13.70
C ARG A 136 11.53 2.40 14.15
N LYS A 137 11.30 2.64 15.44
CA LYS A 137 9.98 3.02 15.99
C LYS A 137 9.47 4.31 15.36
N TRP A 138 10.32 5.33 15.23
CA TRP A 138 9.93 6.59 14.62
C TRP A 138 9.62 6.44 13.14
N ARG A 139 10.47 5.71 12.39
CA ARG A 139 10.23 5.34 10.98
C ARG A 139 8.89 4.63 10.81
N THR A 140 8.58 3.66 11.66
CA THR A 140 7.30 2.94 11.64
C THR A 140 6.12 3.88 11.85
N LYS A 141 6.22 4.82 12.80
CA LYS A 141 5.17 5.83 13.02
C LYS A 141 4.98 6.74 11.81
N VAL A 142 6.07 7.24 11.22
CA VAL A 142 6.01 8.08 10.01
C VAL A 142 5.40 7.32 8.84
N TYR A 143 5.79 6.05 8.64
CA TYR A 143 5.20 5.18 7.63
C TYR A 143 3.70 5.01 7.81
N VAL A 144 3.24 4.64 9.02
CA VAL A 144 1.82 4.44 9.32
C VAL A 144 1.02 5.73 9.12
N PHE A 145 1.56 6.87 9.58
CA PHE A 145 0.93 8.17 9.38
C PHE A 145 0.78 8.51 7.89
N GLY A 146 1.86 8.37 7.12
CA GLY A 146 1.84 8.63 5.67
C GLY A 146 0.86 7.71 4.93
N LEU A 147 0.80 6.43 5.31
CA LEU A 147 -0.12 5.44 4.75
C LEU A 147 -1.58 5.82 5.02
N LEU A 148 -1.91 6.22 6.25
CA LEU A 148 -3.26 6.66 6.62
C LEU A 148 -3.66 7.95 5.89
N LEU A 149 -2.75 8.94 5.87
CA LEU A 149 -2.99 10.21 5.19
C LEU A 149 -3.22 10.01 3.69
N TRP A 150 -2.39 9.19 3.04
CA TRP A 150 -2.55 8.82 1.64
C TRP A 150 -3.90 8.13 1.40
N SER A 151 -4.27 7.17 2.25
CA SER A 151 -5.50 6.39 2.11
C SER A 151 -6.77 7.24 2.23
N VAL A 152 -6.77 8.17 3.20
CA VAL A 152 -7.83 9.17 3.36
C VAL A 152 -7.89 10.10 2.15
N GLY A 153 -6.73 10.58 1.66
CA GLY A 153 -6.67 11.44 0.49
C GLY A 153 -7.18 10.77 -0.79
N VAL A 154 -6.81 9.51 -1.03
CA VAL A 154 -7.35 8.71 -2.15
C VAL A 154 -8.86 8.57 -2.03
N SER A 155 -9.38 8.26 -0.84
CA SER A 155 -10.82 8.12 -0.62
C SER A 155 -11.55 9.45 -0.82
N TYR A 156 -11.02 10.55 -0.28
CA TYR A 156 -11.56 11.89 -0.44
C TYR A 156 -11.55 12.34 -1.90
N SER A 157 -10.53 11.99 -2.68
CA SER A 157 -10.48 12.32 -4.12
C SER A 157 -11.71 11.78 -4.86
N ARG A 158 -12.26 10.62 -4.45
CA ARG A 158 -13.43 10.02 -5.09
C ARG A 158 -14.72 10.78 -4.82
N PHE A 159 -14.80 11.41 -3.65
CA PHE A 159 -15.91 12.30 -3.30
C PHE A 159 -15.76 13.64 -4.02
N HIS A 160 -14.59 14.28 -3.90
CA HIS A 160 -14.34 15.60 -4.47
C HIS A 160 -14.43 15.65 -6.00
N LEU A 161 -14.03 14.56 -6.68
CA LEU A 161 -14.14 14.42 -8.13
C LEU A 161 -15.51 13.86 -8.56
N HIS A 162 -16.50 13.78 -7.66
CA HIS A 162 -17.88 13.37 -7.93
C HIS A 162 -18.08 11.92 -8.42
N TYR A 163 -17.08 11.04 -8.28
CA TYR A 163 -17.18 9.65 -8.75
C TYR A 163 -17.97 8.74 -7.81
N HIS A 164 -17.99 9.02 -6.51
CA HIS A 164 -18.62 8.16 -5.51
C HIS A 164 -19.24 8.96 -4.37
N SER A 165 -20.36 8.45 -3.82
CA SER A 165 -20.98 9.00 -2.62
C SER A 165 -20.20 8.61 -1.35
N PRO A 166 -20.38 9.32 -0.23
CA PRO A 166 -19.74 8.96 1.04
C PRO A 166 -20.03 7.52 1.47
N ALA A 167 -21.26 7.04 1.30
CA ALA A 167 -21.65 5.67 1.63
C ALA A 167 -20.88 4.63 0.80
N GLN A 168 -20.70 4.88 -0.51
CA GLN A 168 -19.93 4.00 -1.40
C GLN A 168 -18.44 3.96 -1.04
N ILE A 169 -17.90 5.11 -0.63
CA ILE A 169 -16.52 5.25 -0.16
C ILE A 169 -16.32 4.46 1.13
N VAL A 170 -17.17 4.66 2.13
CA VAL A 170 -17.11 3.96 3.41
C VAL A 170 -17.26 2.45 3.22
N ALA A 171 -18.24 2.00 2.43
CA ALA A 171 -18.45 0.58 2.16
C ALA A 171 -17.22 -0.06 1.50
N GLY A 172 -16.64 0.60 0.49
CA GLY A 172 -15.40 0.13 -0.14
C GLY A 172 -14.24 0.08 0.84
N TYR A 173 -14.04 1.14 1.61
CA TYR A 173 -12.96 1.24 2.58
C TYR A 173 -13.02 0.12 3.63
N LEU A 174 -14.21 -0.13 4.20
CA LEU A 174 -14.43 -1.19 5.18
C LEU A 174 -14.25 -2.59 4.58
N ALA A 175 -14.74 -2.83 3.36
CA ALA A 175 -14.51 -4.09 2.66
C ALA A 175 -13.01 -4.34 2.44
N GLY A 176 -12.26 -3.28 2.07
CA GLY A 176 -10.82 -3.31 1.88
C GLY A 176 -10.09 -3.61 3.18
N LEU A 177 -10.43 -2.91 4.27
CA LEU A 177 -9.85 -3.15 5.60
C LEU A 177 -10.07 -4.60 6.05
N ALA A 178 -11.31 -5.09 5.93
CA ALA A 178 -11.66 -6.45 6.35
C ALA A 178 -10.88 -7.49 5.53
N PHE A 179 -10.88 -7.36 4.20
CA PHE A 179 -10.16 -8.29 3.34
C PHE A 179 -8.65 -8.22 3.56
N GLY A 180 -8.08 -7.02 3.68
CA GLY A 180 -6.64 -6.82 3.93
C GLY A 180 -6.20 -7.40 5.28
N ALA A 181 -7.00 -7.24 6.33
CA ALA A 181 -6.72 -7.81 7.65
C ALA A 181 -6.77 -9.34 7.63
N VAL A 182 -7.78 -9.94 6.99
CA VAL A 182 -7.88 -11.39 6.83
C VAL A 182 -6.72 -11.92 6.00
N TYR A 183 -6.45 -11.30 4.86
CA TYR A 183 -5.38 -11.70 3.96
C TYR A 183 -4.01 -11.62 4.62
N PHE A 184 -3.70 -10.52 5.31
CA PHE A 184 -2.47 -10.39 6.09
C PHE A 184 -2.39 -11.46 7.19
N THR A 185 -3.49 -11.71 7.90
CA THR A 185 -3.51 -12.73 8.95
C THR A 185 -3.12 -14.10 8.41
N VAL A 186 -3.73 -14.52 7.30
CA VAL A 186 -3.51 -15.83 6.68
C VAL A 186 -2.14 -15.96 6.04
N THR A 187 -1.67 -14.93 5.34
CA THR A 187 -0.46 -15.01 4.50
C THR A 187 0.82 -14.63 5.24
N GLU A 188 0.72 -13.80 6.28
CA GLU A 188 1.86 -13.20 6.96
C GLU A 188 1.87 -13.51 8.46
N TYR A 189 0.83 -13.13 9.19
CA TYR A 189 0.83 -13.23 10.66
C TYR A 189 0.84 -14.68 11.16
N TYR A 190 -0.05 -15.52 10.63
CA TYR A 190 -0.20 -16.89 11.08
C TYR A 190 1.04 -17.75 10.76
N PRO A 191 1.60 -17.71 9.54
CA PRO A 191 2.90 -18.33 9.24
C PRO A 191 4.03 -17.90 10.16
N LEU A 192 4.10 -16.61 10.51
CA LEU A 192 5.12 -16.07 11.41
C LEU A 192 5.00 -16.60 12.85
N ARG A 193 3.77 -16.81 13.34
CA ARG A 193 3.51 -17.27 14.72
C ARG A 193 3.46 -18.78 14.86
N HIS A 194 3.14 -19.51 13.78
CA HIS A 194 2.99 -20.96 13.77
C HIS A 194 3.85 -21.59 12.65
N PRO A 195 5.19 -21.66 12.83
CA PRO A 195 6.13 -22.07 11.79
C PRO A 195 5.94 -23.53 11.34
N CYS A 196 5.34 -24.38 12.16
CA CYS A 196 5.04 -25.78 11.82
C CYS A 196 3.68 -25.98 11.14
N SER A 197 2.92 -24.91 10.89
CA SER A 197 1.62 -25.02 10.24
C SER A 197 1.74 -25.29 8.73
N SER A 198 0.68 -25.86 8.14
CA SER A 198 0.61 -26.07 6.68
C SER A 198 0.74 -24.77 5.88
N LEU A 199 0.22 -23.65 6.42
CA LEU A 199 0.36 -22.34 5.80
C LEU A 199 1.80 -21.81 5.84
N ALA A 200 2.51 -22.02 6.96
CA ALA A 200 3.93 -21.70 7.04
C ALA A 200 4.75 -22.54 6.08
N TRP A 201 4.50 -23.85 6.03
CA TRP A 201 5.16 -24.74 5.08
C TRP A 201 4.91 -24.31 3.63
N LEU A 202 3.66 -24.01 3.26
CA LEU A 202 3.32 -23.56 1.91
C LEU A 202 4.04 -22.26 1.57
N ARG A 203 4.02 -21.28 2.47
CA ARG A 203 4.76 -20.01 2.30
C ARG A 203 6.25 -20.27 2.08
N SER A 204 6.88 -21.10 2.91
CA SER A 204 8.30 -21.44 2.80
C SER A 204 8.62 -22.21 1.52
N ALA A 205 7.74 -23.11 1.07
CA ALA A 205 7.90 -23.83 -0.19
C ALA A 205 7.85 -22.85 -1.39
N VAL A 206 6.88 -21.94 -1.40
CA VAL A 206 6.78 -20.89 -2.44
C VAL A 206 8.01 -19.97 -2.38
N GLU A 207 8.45 -19.58 -1.19
CA GLU A 207 9.64 -18.75 -1.02
C GLU A 207 10.91 -19.49 -1.48
N TYR A 208 11.05 -20.78 -1.20
CA TYR A 208 12.16 -21.61 -1.66
C TYR A 208 12.21 -21.68 -3.19
N ILE A 209 11.07 -21.98 -3.84
CA ILE A 209 10.96 -21.99 -5.29
C ILE A 209 11.29 -20.61 -5.85
N TRP A 210 10.71 -19.55 -5.28
CA TRP A 210 10.93 -18.18 -5.71
C TRP A 210 12.40 -17.77 -5.60
N ARG A 211 13.09 -18.12 -4.50
CA ARG A 211 14.53 -17.89 -4.38
C ARG A 211 15.34 -18.73 -5.38
N GLY A 212 14.95 -19.99 -5.58
CA GLY A 212 15.62 -20.95 -6.48
C GLY A 212 15.54 -20.59 -7.97
N VAL A 213 14.45 -19.96 -8.42
CA VAL A 213 14.32 -19.45 -9.80
C VAL A 213 15.41 -18.43 -10.15
N GLY A 214 15.98 -17.75 -9.14
CA GLY A 214 17.03 -16.74 -9.35
C GLY A 214 16.52 -15.49 -10.07
N GLY A 215 17.42 -14.51 -10.28
CA GLY A 215 17.13 -13.26 -10.99
C GLY A 215 18.09 -12.13 -10.63
N VAL A 216 17.91 -10.96 -11.25
CA VAL A 216 18.82 -9.79 -11.16
C VAL A 216 18.85 -9.13 -9.75
N GLY A 217 17.85 -9.40 -8.90
CA GLY A 217 17.72 -8.80 -7.56
C GLY A 217 18.07 -9.74 -6.39
N GLY A 218 17.55 -9.41 -5.21
CA GLY A 218 17.88 -10.03 -3.91
C GLY A 218 18.58 -9.07 -2.95
N TRP A 219 18.50 -7.77 -3.23
CA TRP A 219 19.21 -6.74 -2.49
C TRP A 219 18.44 -6.43 -1.21
N GLU A 220 19.14 -6.24 -0.09
CA GLU A 220 18.53 -5.79 1.16
C GLU A 220 18.19 -4.28 1.09
N LEU A 221 17.23 -3.92 0.24
CA LEU A 221 16.69 -2.55 0.26
C LEU A 221 15.93 -2.34 1.56
N GLY A 222 16.60 -1.62 2.46
CA GLY A 222 16.05 -1.14 3.70
C GLY A 222 16.16 -2.03 4.92
N GLY A 223 16.45 -3.31 4.72
CA GLY A 223 16.89 -4.22 5.77
C GLY A 223 18.39 -4.18 6.03
N ALA A 224 19.18 -3.57 5.13
CA ALA A 224 20.63 -3.48 5.29
C ALA A 224 21.01 -2.75 6.59
N ARG A 225 22.07 -3.24 7.26
CA ARG A 225 22.64 -2.59 8.44
C ARG A 225 23.00 -1.14 8.12
N GLY A 226 22.47 -0.19 8.90
CA GLY A 226 22.67 1.24 8.68
C GLY A 226 21.74 1.89 7.63
N GLY A 227 20.83 1.12 7.02
CA GLY A 227 19.82 1.65 6.10
C GLY A 227 18.79 2.55 6.78
N TRP A 228 18.09 3.39 5.98
CA TRP A 228 17.01 4.28 6.45
C TRP A 228 17.35 5.15 7.66
N GLY A 229 18.54 5.76 7.65
CA GLY A 229 18.97 6.66 8.73
C GLY A 229 19.49 5.94 9.99
N GLU A 230 19.51 4.61 10.02
CA GLU A 230 20.14 3.86 11.11
C GLU A 230 21.68 3.95 11.08
N GLY A 231 22.29 4.42 9.98
CA GLY A 231 23.75 4.53 9.83
C GLY A 231 24.41 5.27 11.01
N TRP A 232 23.84 6.40 11.42
CA TRP A 232 24.30 7.19 12.57
C TRP A 232 24.22 6.45 13.91
N ALA A 233 23.34 5.45 14.03
CA ALA A 233 23.21 4.64 15.23
C ALA A 233 24.37 3.63 15.39
N PHE A 234 25.12 3.37 14.32
CA PHE A 234 26.25 2.43 14.29
C PHE A 234 27.62 3.12 14.14
N VAL A 235 27.66 4.44 13.93
CA VAL A 235 28.91 5.22 13.88
C VAL A 235 29.62 5.11 15.23
N GLY A 236 30.78 4.45 15.25
CA GLY A 236 31.60 4.22 16.44
C GLY A 236 31.52 2.82 17.07
N GLU A 237 30.64 1.93 16.59
CA GLU A 237 30.64 0.51 16.99
C GLU A 237 31.64 -0.34 16.19
N GLU A 238 32.20 0.20 15.11
CA GLU A 238 33.32 -0.39 14.36
C GLU A 238 34.65 -0.13 15.08
N GLN A 239 34.90 -0.82 16.19
CA GLN A 239 36.28 -1.22 16.51
C GLN A 239 36.42 -2.70 16.14
N PRO A 240 37.16 -3.04 15.06
CA PRO A 240 37.46 -4.42 14.77
C PRO A 240 38.16 -5.04 15.98
N ALA A 241 37.70 -6.23 16.38
CA ALA A 241 38.28 -7.00 17.48
C ALA A 241 39.80 -7.32 17.29
N GLU A 242 40.37 -7.03 16.13
CA GLU A 242 41.80 -7.13 15.86
C GLU A 242 42.64 -6.07 16.59
N GLU A 243 42.12 -4.86 16.81
CA GLU A 243 42.90 -3.79 17.46
C GLU A 243 43.09 -4.05 18.96
N LYS A 244 42.06 -4.61 19.63
CA LYS A 244 42.13 -5.02 21.04
C LYS A 244 43.03 -6.25 21.27
N ARG A 245 43.28 -7.09 20.26
CA ARG A 245 44.19 -8.24 20.36
C ARG A 245 45.66 -7.81 20.22
N ASN A 246 45.94 -6.77 19.44
CA ASN A 246 47.30 -6.24 19.28
C ASN A 246 47.72 -5.37 20.47
N ASP A 247 46.78 -4.65 21.09
CA ASP A 247 47.09 -3.82 22.26
C ASP A 247 47.34 -4.65 23.54
N LYS A 248 46.74 -5.84 23.63
CA LYS A 248 46.97 -6.79 24.73
C LYS A 248 48.26 -7.62 24.58
N LYS A 249 48.87 -7.62 23.39
CA LYS A 249 50.18 -8.25 23.12
C LYS A 249 51.34 -7.25 23.19
N ARG A 250 51.05 -5.95 23.35
CA ARG A 250 52.03 -4.85 23.47
C ARG A 250 52.24 -4.37 24.91
N LYS A 251 51.64 -5.03 25.90
CA LYS A 251 51.89 -4.81 27.34
C LYS A 251 52.51 -6.05 27.95
#